data_AF-A0A2N9JMB3-F1
#
_entry.id   AF-A0A2N9JMB3-F1
#
_cell.length_a   1.000
_cell.length_b   1.000
_cell.length_c   1.000
_cell.angle_alpha   90.00
_cell.angle_beta   90.00
_cell.angle_gamma   90.00
#
_symmetry.space_group_name_H-M   'P 1'
#
loop_
_entity.id
_entity.type
_entity.pdbx_description
1 polymer ?
#
loop_
_entity_poly.entity_id
_entity_poly.type
_entity_poly.pdbx_seq_one_letter_code
_entity_poly.pdbx_strand_id
1 'polypeptide(L)' 'MVVPIVLGRGERLWDGLEGIEERFTIEATPSPPGVVHMVMNRRL' A
#
# COMPACT_ATOMS: atom_id res chain seq x y z
N MET A 1 2.25 -0.54 -6.11
CA MET A 1 0.99 -1.10 -6.67
C MET A 1 0.49 -2.17 -5.73
N VAL A 2 -0.81 -2.23 -5.49
CA VAL A 2 -1.46 -3.29 -4.70
C VAL A 2 -2.38 -4.08 -5.62
N VAL A 3 -2.36 -5.40 -5.49
CA VAL A 3 -3.18 -6.33 -6.26
C VAL A 3 -4.20 -7.02 -5.35
N PRO A 4 -5.47 -7.19 -5.75
CA PRO A 4 -6.52 -7.79 -4.92
C PRO A 4 -6.42 -9.31 -4.94
N ILE A 5 -5.35 -9.86 -4.36
CA ILE A 5 -5.09 -11.29 -4.25
C ILE A 5 -4.52 -11.60 -2.87
N VAL A 6 -4.81 -12.81 -2.36
CA VAL A 6 -4.18 -13.34 -1.16
C VAL A 6 -2.97 -14.17 -1.58
N LEU A 7 -1.78 -13.77 -1.09
CA LEU A 7 -0.56 -14.55 -1.27
C LEU A 7 -0.43 -15.55 -0.11
N GLY A 8 -0.31 -16.84 -0.41
CA GLY A 8 -0.17 -17.90 0.61
C GLY A 8 1.24 -18.03 1.21
N ARG A 9 2.24 -17.34 0.65
CA ARG A 9 3.64 -17.31 1.09
C ARG A 9 4.36 -16.11 0.48
N GLY A 10 5.50 -15.72 1.06
CA GLY A 10 6.38 -14.66 0.55
C GLY A 10 6.93 -13.78 1.65
N GLU A 11 7.59 -12.69 1.25
CA GLU A 11 8.09 -11.67 2.17
C GLU A 11 6.98 -10.68 2.54
N ARG A 12 6.94 -10.29 3.82
CA ARG A 12 5.96 -9.35 4.37
C ARG A 12 6.53 -7.94 4.37
N LEU A 13 6.07 -7.12 3.43
CA LEU A 13 6.59 -5.76 3.27
C LEU A 13 6.26 -4.81 4.44
N TRP A 14 5.17 -5.08 5.16
CA TRP A 14 4.59 -4.16 6.15
C TRP A 14 4.79 -4.59 7.60
N ASP A 15 5.52 -5.69 7.85
CA ASP A 15 5.77 -6.15 9.22
C ASP A 15 6.62 -5.12 9.99
N GLY A 16 6.24 -4.84 11.24
CA GLY A 16 6.93 -3.88 12.10
C GLY A 16 6.75 -2.42 11.70
N LEU A 17 5.77 -2.11 10.84
CA LEU A 17 5.45 -0.76 10.38
C LEU A 17 4.07 -0.29 10.87
N GLU A 18 3.63 -0.78 12.03
CA GLU A 18 2.35 -0.39 12.64
C GLU A 18 2.27 1.15 12.78
N GLY A 19 1.19 1.74 12.26
CA GLY A 19 0.95 3.19 12.31
C GLY A 19 1.76 4.00 11.28
N ILE A 20 2.50 3.37 10.36
CA ILE A 20 3.27 4.11 9.34
C ILE A 20 2.38 5.03 8.49
N GLU A 21 1.13 4.67 8.25
CA GLU A 21 0.15 5.45 7.50
C GLU A 21 -0.10 6.84 8.09
N GLU A 22 0.06 7.01 9.41
CA GLU A 22 -0.11 8.30 10.08
C GLU A 22 0.91 9.35 9.62
N ARG A 23 2.07 8.88 9.14
CA ARG A 23 3.17 9.71 8.65
C ARG A 23 2.98 10.19 7.22
N PHE A 24 1.95 9.71 6.52
CA PHE A 24 1.74 10.00 5.10
C PHE A 24 0.31 10.47 4.80
N THR A 25 0.19 11.39 3.86
CA THR A 25 -1.05 11.60 3.11
C THR A 25 -1.07 10.55 2.00
N ILE A 26 -2.14 9.73 1.98
CA ILE A 26 -2.24 8.57 1.10
C ILE A 26 -3.36 8.82 0.09
N GLU A 27 -3.04 8.63 -1.19
CA GLU A 27 -4.01 8.60 -2.27
C GLU A 27 -4.01 7.21 -2.92
N ALA A 28 -5.20 6.68 -3.16
CA ALA A 28 -5.40 5.37 -3.78
C ALA A 28 -6.25 5.53 -5.04
N THR A 29 -5.66 5.19 -6.19
CA THR A 29 -6.32 5.28 -7.50
C THR A 29 -6.46 3.89 -8.08
N PRO A 30 -7.69 3.36 -8.24
CA PRO A 30 -7.93 2.13 -8.99
C PRO A 30 -7.51 2.31 -10.46
N SER A 31 -6.83 1.33 -11.04
CA SER A 31 -6.46 1.33 -12.44
C SER A 31 -6.74 -0.02 -13.11
N PRO A 32 -7.19 -0.03 -14.39
CA PRO A 32 -7.18 -1.24 -15.20
C PRO A 32 -5.74 -1.77 -15.31
N PRO A 33 -5.48 -3.09 -15.13
CA PRO A 33 -6.41 -4.23 -15.18
C PRO A 33 -6.83 -4.77 -13.79
N GLY A 34 -7.04 -3.92 -12.79
CA GLY A 34 -7.45 -4.33 -11.44
C GLY A 34 -6.34 -4.19 -10.40
N VAL A 35 -5.45 -3.23 -10.59
CA VAL A 35 -4.42 -2.86 -9.60
C VAL A 35 -4.79 -1.53 -8.96
N VAL A 36 -4.29 -1.29 -7.76
CA VAL A 36 -4.42 0.00 -7.07
C VAL A 36 -3.05 0.67 -7.04
N HIS A 37 -2.98 1.89 -7.57
CA HIS A 37 -1.83 2.75 -7.41
C HIS A 37 -1.97 3.49 -6.08
N MET A 38 -0.98 3.34 -5.20
CA MET A 38 -0.97 4.02 -3.90
C MET A 38 0.20 5.00 -3.88
N VAL A 39 -0.11 6.28 -3.66
CA VAL A 39 0.88 7.36 -3.52
C VAL A 39 0.93 7.75 -2.04
N MET A 40 2.13 7.79 -1.48
CA MET A 40 2.37 8.12 -0.08
C MET A 40 3.24 9.38 0.00
N ASN A 41 2.64 10.52 0.34
CA ASN A 41 3.34 11.78 0.52
C ASN A 41 3.62 12.00 2.00
N ARG A 42 4.88 12.16 2.38
CA ARG A 42 5.25 12.32 3.79
C ARG A 42 4.70 13.63 4.34
N ARG A 43 4.01 13.57 5.47
CA ARG A 43 3.55 14.77 6.20
C ARG A 43 4.78 15.43 6.84
N LEU A 44 4.87 16.75 6.70
CA LEU A 44 5.90 17.57 7.34
C LEU A 44 5.50 17.90 8.78
#